data_AF-A0A5C8C0C5-F1
#
_entry.id   AF-A0A5C8C0C5-F1
#
_cell.length_a   1.000
_cell.length_b   1.000
_cell.length_c   1.000
_cell.angle_alpha   90.00
_cell.angle_beta   90.00
_cell.angle_gamma   90.00
#
_symmetry.space_group_name_H-M   'P 1'
#
loop_
_entity.id
_entity.type
_entity.pdbx_description
1 polymer ?
#
loop_
_entity_poly.entity_id
_entity_poly.type
_entity_poly.pdbx_seq_one_letter_code
_entity_poly.pdbx_strand_id
1 'polypeptide(L)'
;MTSLAHQATENRSVAEFTEQAYLNYAMYVIMDRALPHISDGLKPVQRRIVFAMSELGLKSTGKPKKSARTVGDVLGKYHPHGDSACYEAMVLMAQPFSYRYPLVEGQGNWGSPDDPKSFAAMRYTEAKLSAYSELLLSELGQGTSEWQDNFDGSMKEPITLPARIPNILLNGTTGIAVGMATDIPPHNLREVIKGTIALIRNPETTDQKLAEYIPAPDLPTKAEIITSPEELLKIQTTGRGSYRARAVYS
;
A
#
# COMPACT_ATOMS: atom_id res chain seq x y z
N MET A 1 -36.75 5.06 50.98
CA MET A 1 -36.17 3.95 50.19
C MET A 1 -36.28 4.33 48.73
N THR A 2 -35.23 4.96 48.19
CA THR A 2 -35.20 5.47 46.83
C THR A 2 -35.03 4.29 45.87
N SER A 3 -36.08 4.00 45.13
CA SER A 3 -36.06 3.16 43.95
C SER A 3 -35.05 3.75 42.97
N LEU A 4 -33.84 3.18 42.94
CA LEU A 4 -32.97 3.29 41.77
C LEU A 4 -33.68 2.52 40.67
N ALA A 5 -34.53 3.22 39.94
CA ALA A 5 -35.03 2.79 38.66
C ALA A 5 -33.81 2.35 37.84
N HIS A 6 -33.72 1.05 37.59
CA HIS A 6 -32.79 0.47 36.65
C HIS A 6 -33.07 1.17 35.31
N GLN A 7 -32.27 2.18 35.00
CA GLN A 7 -32.41 2.97 33.77
C GLN A 7 -32.41 2.01 32.59
N ALA A 8 -33.32 2.27 31.63
CA ALA A 8 -33.59 1.42 30.49
C ALA A 8 -32.29 0.94 29.83
N THR A 9 -31.94 -0.33 30.04
CA THR A 9 -31.04 -1.03 29.11
C THR A 9 -31.82 -1.21 27.84
N GLU A 10 -31.45 -0.47 26.78
CA GLU A 10 -31.93 -0.77 25.44
C GLU A 10 -31.66 -2.25 25.16
N ASN A 11 -32.72 -3.04 25.05
CA ASN A 11 -32.60 -4.46 24.75
C ASN A 11 -32.47 -4.59 23.23
N ARG A 12 -31.38 -5.20 22.77
CA ARG A 12 -31.13 -5.50 21.36
C ARG A 12 -30.98 -7.00 21.19
N SER A 13 -31.52 -7.55 20.10
CA SER A 13 -31.31 -8.97 19.81
C SER A 13 -29.84 -9.24 19.47
N VAL A 14 -29.36 -10.45 19.79
CA VAL A 14 -28.00 -10.88 19.42
C VAL A 14 -27.83 -10.83 17.89
N ALA A 15 -28.86 -11.22 17.14
CA ALA A 15 -28.85 -11.18 15.68
C ALA A 15 -28.57 -9.76 15.16
N GLU A 16 -29.38 -8.77 15.57
CA GLU A 16 -29.19 -7.38 15.15
C GLU A 16 -27.82 -6.84 15.60
N PHE A 17 -27.38 -7.16 16.82
CA PHE A 17 -26.09 -6.71 17.33
C PHE A 17 -24.94 -7.27 16.49
N THR A 18 -24.93 -8.58 16.26
CA THR A 18 -23.87 -9.25 15.51
C THR A 18 -23.82 -8.79 14.05
N GLU A 19 -24.97 -8.61 13.40
CA GLU A 19 -25.04 -8.11 12.03
C GLU A 19 -24.40 -6.72 11.90
N GLN A 20 -24.80 -5.77 12.75
CA GLN A 20 -24.25 -4.41 12.69
C GLN A 20 -22.78 -4.35 13.09
N ALA A 21 -22.39 -5.05 14.16
CA ALA A 21 -21.02 -5.06 14.63
C ALA A 21 -20.09 -5.67 13.57
N TYR A 22 -20.50 -6.77 12.95
CA TYR A 22 -19.75 -7.42 11.90
C TYR A 22 -19.69 -6.58 10.63
N LEU A 23 -20.80 -5.94 10.23
CA LEU A 23 -20.84 -5.05 9.05
C LEU A 23 -19.92 -3.84 9.22
N ASN A 24 -19.94 -3.19 10.39
CA ASN A 24 -19.06 -2.05 10.68
C ASN A 24 -17.59 -2.46 10.59
N TYR A 25 -17.23 -3.61 11.19
CA TYR A 25 -15.88 -4.14 11.11
C TYR A 25 -15.49 -4.51 9.66
N ALA A 26 -16.39 -5.17 8.92
CA ALA A 26 -16.15 -5.58 7.55
C ALA A 26 -15.88 -4.37 6.65
N MET A 27 -16.73 -3.34 6.73
CA MET A 27 -16.56 -2.10 5.97
C MET A 27 -15.26 -1.39 6.31
N TYR A 28 -14.93 -1.28 7.59
CA TYR A 28 -13.67 -0.69 8.03
C TYR A 28 -12.44 -1.46 7.50
N VAL A 29 -12.45 -2.79 7.53
CA VAL A 29 -11.32 -3.57 6.99
C VAL A 29 -11.20 -3.41 5.47
N ILE A 30 -12.33 -3.33 4.75
CA ILE A 30 -12.35 -3.12 3.29
C ILE A 30 -11.80 -1.74 2.94
N MET A 31 -12.34 -0.67 3.53
CA MET A 31 -12.06 0.71 3.14
C MET A 31 -10.77 1.26 3.76
N ASP A 32 -10.50 0.93 5.03
CA ASP A 32 -9.45 1.60 5.81
C ASP A 32 -8.22 0.73 6.07
N ARG A 33 -8.16 -0.49 5.51
CA ARG A 33 -7.05 -1.42 5.83
C ARG A 33 -6.55 -2.24 4.65
N ALA A 34 -7.39 -3.11 4.08
CA ALA A 34 -6.90 -4.21 3.26
C ALA A 34 -6.72 -3.84 1.80
N LEU A 35 -7.61 -3.02 1.24
CA LEU A 35 -7.58 -2.64 -0.17
C LEU A 35 -6.80 -1.33 -0.37
N PRO A 36 -5.97 -1.22 -1.42
CA PRO A 36 -5.34 0.04 -1.80
C PRO A 36 -6.34 0.98 -2.45
N HIS A 37 -6.01 2.27 -2.49
CA HIS A 37 -6.70 3.20 -3.39
C HIS A 37 -6.09 3.12 -4.80
N ILE A 38 -6.91 3.12 -5.85
CA ILE A 38 -6.42 2.97 -7.24
C ILE A 38 -5.53 4.13 -7.69
N SER A 39 -5.78 5.35 -7.19
CA SER A 39 -5.04 6.55 -7.63
C SER A 39 -3.58 6.52 -7.23
N ASP A 40 -3.24 6.07 -6.02
CA ASP A 40 -1.87 6.06 -5.51
C ASP A 40 -1.30 4.66 -5.28
N GLY A 41 -2.14 3.63 -5.33
CA GLY A 41 -1.75 2.25 -5.07
C GLY A 41 -1.40 1.97 -3.60
N LEU A 42 -1.83 2.81 -2.66
CA LEU A 42 -1.47 2.69 -1.25
C LEU A 42 -2.68 2.34 -0.38
N LYS A 43 -2.43 1.50 0.63
CA LYS A 43 -3.30 1.33 1.78
C LYS A 43 -3.16 2.52 2.74
N PRO A 44 -4.13 2.78 3.62
CA PRO A 44 -4.06 3.93 4.53
C PRO A 44 -2.80 3.97 5.41
N VAL A 45 -2.35 2.84 5.97
CA VAL A 45 -1.10 2.79 6.75
C VAL A 45 0.12 3.18 5.92
N GLN A 46 0.19 2.73 4.66
CA GLN A 46 1.31 3.02 3.76
C GLN A 46 1.31 4.51 3.38
N ARG A 47 0.15 5.06 3.05
CA ARG A 47 -0.04 6.49 2.75
C ARG A 47 0.40 7.37 3.91
N ARG A 48 -0.07 7.06 5.12
CA ARG A 48 0.25 7.81 6.35
C ARG A 48 1.74 7.76 6.69
N ILE A 49 2.41 6.62 6.49
CA ILE A 49 3.87 6.52 6.65
C ILE A 49 4.59 7.45 5.66
N VAL A 50 4.29 7.33 4.36
CA VAL A 50 4.94 8.14 3.31
C VAL A 50 4.69 9.64 3.54
N PHE A 51 3.47 10.01 3.90
CA PHE A 51 3.10 11.40 4.20
C PHE A 51 3.83 11.95 5.43
N ALA A 52 3.78 11.24 6.57
CA ALA A 52 4.45 11.69 7.80
C ALA A 52 5.97 11.79 7.62
N MET A 53 6.58 10.89 6.84
CA MET A 53 8.00 10.98 6.49
C MET A 53 8.32 12.26 5.69
N SER A 54 7.41 12.65 4.78
CA SER A 54 7.53 13.90 4.01
C SER A 54 7.48 15.12 4.93
N GLU A 55 6.52 15.17 5.85
CA GLU A 55 6.41 16.26 6.83
C GLU A 55 7.61 16.36 7.77
N LEU A 56 8.20 15.21 8.14
CA LEU A 56 9.43 15.15 8.93
C LEU A 56 10.68 15.58 8.16
N GLY A 57 10.54 15.93 6.87
CA GLY A 57 11.62 16.35 5.99
C GLY A 57 12.58 15.21 5.63
N LEU A 58 12.13 13.95 5.68
CA LEU A 58 12.95 12.76 5.39
C LEU A 58 13.12 12.52 3.89
N LYS A 59 13.58 13.54 3.16
CA LYS A 59 13.82 13.49 1.72
C LYS A 59 14.89 12.47 1.36
N SER A 60 14.86 12.01 0.12
CA SER A 60 15.87 11.11 -0.49
C SER A 60 17.31 11.63 -0.33
N THR A 61 17.51 12.94 -0.44
CA THR A 61 18.80 13.63 -0.30
C THR A 61 19.21 13.91 1.15
N GLY A 62 18.31 13.70 2.10
CA GLY A 62 18.54 13.97 3.53
C GLY A 62 19.25 12.83 4.27
N LYS A 63 19.58 13.10 5.55
CA LYS A 63 20.03 12.07 6.47
C LYS A 63 18.83 11.28 7.00
N PRO A 64 18.92 9.94 7.12
CA PRO A 64 17.85 9.16 7.71
C PRO A 64 17.70 9.48 9.20
N LYS A 65 16.51 9.21 9.75
CA LYS A 65 16.24 9.31 11.19
C LYS A 65 15.79 7.96 11.72
N LYS A 66 15.92 7.76 13.04
CA LYS A 66 15.45 6.53 13.71
C LYS A 66 14.00 6.21 13.34
N SER A 67 13.75 4.98 12.93
CA SER A 67 12.43 4.51 12.51
C SER A 67 11.40 4.67 13.63
N ALA A 68 11.81 4.48 14.88
CA ALA A 68 10.95 4.70 16.06
C ALA A 68 10.35 6.11 16.13
N ARG A 69 11.09 7.14 15.68
CA ARG A 69 10.57 8.51 15.63
C ARG A 69 9.49 8.64 14.55
N THR A 70 9.76 8.12 13.35
CA THR A 70 8.78 8.14 12.25
C THR A 70 7.51 7.41 12.63
N VAL A 71 7.62 6.20 13.20
CA VAL A 71 6.46 5.42 13.66
C VAL A 71 5.69 6.17 14.74
N GLY A 72 6.37 6.76 15.72
CA GLY A 72 5.73 7.58 16.76
C GLY A 72 4.90 8.73 16.19
N ASP A 73 5.45 9.48 15.23
CA ASP A 73 4.73 10.56 14.55
C ASP A 73 3.53 10.04 13.73
N VAL A 74 3.69 8.93 13.00
CA VAL A 74 2.59 8.33 12.23
C VAL A 74 1.43 7.94 13.14
N LEU A 75 1.71 7.28 14.27
CA LEU A 75 0.68 6.84 15.21
C LEU A 75 0.01 8.01 15.92
N GLY A 76 0.82 8.96 16.41
CA GLY A 76 0.33 10.11 17.16
C GLY A 76 -0.48 11.09 16.33
N LYS A 77 -0.22 11.16 15.01
CA LYS A 77 -0.89 12.12 14.12
C LYS A 77 -1.99 11.50 13.27
N TYR A 78 -1.78 10.30 12.71
CA TYR A 78 -2.62 9.83 11.60
C TYR A 78 -3.15 8.40 11.76
N HIS A 79 -2.41 7.51 12.42
CA HIS A 79 -2.70 6.07 12.39
C HIS A 79 -2.95 5.49 13.79
N PRO A 80 -4.20 5.48 14.28
CA PRO A 80 -4.53 5.06 15.66
C PRO A 80 -4.55 3.53 15.82
N HIS A 81 -3.42 2.87 15.52
CA HIS A 81 -3.24 1.42 15.58
C HIS A 81 -1.90 1.02 16.23
N GLY A 82 -1.59 -0.28 16.25
CA GLY A 82 -0.36 -0.80 16.85
C GLY A 82 0.89 -0.35 16.11
N ASP A 83 1.93 -0.04 16.87
CA ASP A 83 3.25 0.35 16.38
C ASP A 83 3.93 -0.74 15.55
N SER A 84 3.74 -1.99 15.94
CA SER A 84 4.37 -3.15 15.32
C SER A 84 3.88 -3.34 13.89
N ALA A 85 2.55 -3.29 13.68
CA ALA A 85 1.96 -3.37 12.34
C ALA A 85 2.34 -2.18 11.45
N CYS A 86 2.44 -0.97 12.03
CA CYS A 86 2.92 0.21 11.31
C CYS A 86 4.38 0.07 10.88
N TYR A 87 5.25 -0.40 11.78
CA TYR A 87 6.66 -0.59 11.48
C TYR A 87 6.88 -1.74 10.48
N GLU A 88 6.15 -2.84 10.58
CA GLU A 88 6.19 -3.93 9.60
C GLU A 88 5.80 -3.44 8.19
N ALA A 89 4.78 -2.60 8.07
CA ALA A 89 4.43 -1.99 6.79
C ALA A 89 5.56 -1.10 6.26
N MET A 90 6.23 -0.34 7.13
CA MET A 90 7.39 0.49 6.78
C MET A 90 8.59 -0.37 6.33
N VAL A 91 8.83 -1.49 7.01
CA VAL A 91 9.90 -2.44 6.65
C VAL A 91 9.64 -3.05 5.28
N LEU A 92 8.41 -3.51 5.01
CA LEU A 92 8.06 -4.08 3.72
C LEU A 92 8.30 -3.09 2.57
N MET A 93 7.91 -1.83 2.77
CA MET A 93 8.14 -0.74 1.80
C MET A 93 9.62 -0.39 1.56
N ALA A 94 10.53 -0.87 2.43
CA ALA A 94 11.97 -0.67 2.32
C ALA A 94 12.71 -1.88 1.72
N GLN A 95 12.08 -3.06 1.72
CA GLN A 95 12.71 -4.30 1.29
C GLN A 95 12.73 -4.42 -0.24
N PRO A 96 13.90 -4.43 -0.91
CA PRO A 96 13.99 -4.47 -2.37
C PRO A 96 13.63 -5.83 -2.97
N PHE A 97 13.50 -6.87 -2.14
CA PHE A 97 13.02 -8.20 -2.52
C PHE A 97 11.51 -8.37 -2.28
N SER A 98 10.85 -7.38 -1.66
CA SER A 98 9.40 -7.39 -1.43
C SER A 98 8.70 -6.33 -2.29
N TYR A 99 9.26 -5.13 -2.37
CA TYR A 99 8.79 -4.05 -3.24
C TYR A 99 9.63 -3.98 -4.50
N ARG A 100 9.00 -3.89 -5.67
CA ARG A 100 9.69 -3.74 -6.95
C ARG A 100 10.39 -2.38 -7.07
N TYR A 101 9.75 -1.34 -6.52
CA TYR A 101 10.24 0.02 -6.39
C TYR A 101 10.04 0.51 -4.94
N PRO A 102 10.99 0.22 -4.03
CA PRO A 102 10.87 0.58 -2.61
C PRO A 102 10.56 2.05 -2.40
N LEU A 103 9.63 2.35 -1.49
CA LEU A 103 9.23 3.71 -1.12
C LEU A 103 10.11 4.30 -0.01
N VAL A 104 10.78 3.42 0.75
CA VAL A 104 11.61 3.77 1.89
C VAL A 104 13.03 3.26 1.65
N GLU A 105 14.01 4.07 2.03
CA GLU A 105 15.42 3.67 2.11
C GLU A 105 15.81 3.53 3.58
N GLY A 106 16.26 2.33 3.95
CA GLY A 106 16.64 1.98 5.31
C GLY A 106 18.16 1.84 5.51
N GLN A 107 18.64 2.19 6.70
CA GLN A 107 19.97 1.83 7.22
C GLN A 107 19.85 0.92 8.44
N GLY A 108 20.77 -0.02 8.57
CA GLY A 108 20.74 -1.10 9.57
C GLY A 108 20.21 -2.42 8.98
N ASN A 109 19.77 -3.33 9.84
CA ASN A 109 19.19 -4.60 9.40
C ASN A 109 17.68 -4.45 9.12
N TRP A 110 17.30 -4.54 7.84
CA TRP A 110 15.92 -4.47 7.34
C TRP A 110 15.39 -5.83 6.87
N GLY A 111 15.98 -6.93 7.34
CA GLY A 111 15.66 -8.29 6.92
C GLY A 111 16.44 -8.71 5.68
N SER A 112 16.25 -9.97 5.27
CA SER A 112 16.92 -10.55 4.11
C SER A 112 15.93 -11.29 3.22
N PRO A 113 16.29 -11.61 1.95
CA PRO A 113 15.45 -12.44 1.10
C PRO A 113 15.15 -13.84 1.69
N ASP A 114 16.11 -14.41 2.43
CA ASP A 114 15.99 -15.74 3.04
C ASP A 114 15.06 -15.74 4.26
N ASP A 115 15.12 -14.68 5.07
CA ASP A 115 14.20 -14.45 6.19
C ASP A 115 13.74 -12.98 6.20
N PRO A 116 12.65 -12.65 5.47
CA PRO A 116 12.12 -11.29 5.40
C PRO A 116 11.72 -10.70 6.75
N LYS A 117 11.44 -11.54 7.76
CA LYS A 117 11.03 -11.11 9.10
C LYS A 117 12.20 -10.89 10.05
N SER A 118 13.42 -11.26 9.64
CA SER A 118 14.66 -11.07 10.42
C SER A 118 15.17 -9.61 10.45
N PHE A 119 14.28 -8.62 10.49
CA PHE A 119 14.65 -7.20 10.57
C PHE A 119 14.88 -6.77 12.04
N ALA A 120 15.76 -5.78 12.23
CA ALA A 120 15.99 -5.22 13.56
C ALA A 120 14.82 -4.35 14.02
N ALA A 121 14.62 -4.26 15.33
CA ALA A 121 13.60 -3.39 15.93
C ALA A 121 13.80 -1.92 15.54
N MET A 122 12.69 -1.15 15.47
CA MET A 122 12.65 0.25 15.01
C MET A 122 13.56 1.23 15.79
N ARG A 123 14.04 0.85 16.98
CA ARG A 123 15.02 1.61 17.76
C ARG A 123 16.45 1.53 17.21
N TYR A 124 16.75 0.51 16.41
CA TYR A 124 18.08 0.28 15.82
C TYR A 124 18.14 0.76 14.36
N THR A 125 17.06 0.66 13.61
CA THR A 125 17.00 1.05 12.21
C THR A 125 16.78 2.55 12.03
N GLU A 126 17.24 3.07 10.89
CA GLU A 126 17.00 4.45 10.45
C GLU A 126 16.46 4.45 9.04
N ALA A 127 15.60 5.42 8.72
CA ALA A 127 14.92 5.48 7.43
C ALA A 127 14.81 6.91 6.89
N LYS A 128 14.72 6.98 5.56
CA LYS A 128 14.31 8.14 4.78
C LYS A 128 13.46 7.70 3.59
N LEU A 129 12.79 8.62 2.90
CA LEU A 129 12.09 8.30 1.66
C LEU A 129 13.09 7.95 0.57
N SER A 130 12.74 7.01 -0.30
CA SER A 130 13.50 6.77 -1.53
C SER A 130 13.26 7.90 -2.53
N ALA A 131 14.16 8.02 -3.52
CA ALA A 131 13.93 8.95 -4.64
C ALA A 131 12.64 8.63 -5.42
N TYR A 132 12.22 7.37 -5.48
CA TYR A 132 10.98 6.96 -6.16
C TYR A 132 9.73 7.57 -5.50
N SER A 133 9.72 7.72 -4.17
CA SER A 133 8.59 8.31 -3.43
C SER A 133 8.29 9.76 -3.77
N GLU A 134 9.23 10.49 -4.39
CA GLU A 134 8.97 11.85 -4.88
C GLU A 134 7.88 11.88 -5.96
N LEU A 135 7.68 10.78 -6.67
CA LEU A 135 6.63 10.62 -7.68
C LEU A 135 5.22 10.58 -7.07
N LEU A 136 5.11 10.41 -5.75
CA LEU A 136 3.84 10.45 -5.01
C LEU A 136 3.65 11.79 -4.26
N LEU A 137 4.73 12.54 -4.02
CA LEU A 137 4.73 13.65 -3.06
C LEU A 137 5.03 15.03 -3.67
N SER A 138 5.74 15.08 -4.80
CA SER A 138 6.25 16.34 -5.38
C SER A 138 5.15 17.37 -5.69
N GLU A 139 3.93 16.92 -5.95
CA GLU A 139 2.79 17.77 -6.32
C GLU A 139 1.77 17.93 -5.18
N LEU A 140 1.96 17.30 -4.01
CA LEU A 140 0.95 17.25 -2.93
C LEU A 140 0.59 18.64 -2.38
N GLY A 141 1.58 19.53 -2.25
CA GLY A 141 1.37 20.90 -1.74
C GLY A 141 0.72 21.86 -2.74
N GLN A 142 0.34 21.40 -3.93
CA GLN A 142 -0.15 22.23 -5.03
C GLN A 142 -1.68 22.16 -5.19
N GLY A 143 -2.40 21.63 -4.20
CA GLY A 143 -3.86 21.48 -4.26
C GLY A 143 -4.33 20.35 -5.16
N THR A 144 -3.50 19.31 -5.35
CA THR A 144 -3.77 18.16 -6.23
C THR A 144 -4.40 16.95 -5.51
N SER A 145 -4.64 17.06 -4.20
CA SER A 145 -5.31 16.03 -3.41
C SER A 145 -6.31 16.65 -2.44
N GLU A 146 -7.37 15.90 -2.17
CA GLU A 146 -8.33 16.19 -1.12
C GLU A 146 -7.74 15.88 0.26
N TRP A 147 -8.18 16.64 1.25
CA TRP A 147 -7.71 16.54 2.63
C TRP A 147 -8.88 16.28 3.56
N GLN A 148 -8.66 15.42 4.55
CA GLN A 148 -9.61 15.13 5.60
C GLN A 148 -9.01 15.44 6.97
N ASP A 149 -9.86 15.57 7.99
CA ASP A 149 -9.40 15.59 9.37
C ASP A 149 -8.80 14.22 9.75
N ASN A 150 -7.76 14.25 10.59
CA ASN A 150 -7.23 13.05 11.20
C ASN A 150 -8.22 12.51 12.26
N PHE A 151 -7.87 11.40 12.91
CA PHE A 151 -8.77 10.67 13.81
C PHE A 151 -9.27 11.46 15.03
N ASP A 152 -8.55 12.50 15.48
CA ASP A 152 -8.93 13.37 16.60
C ASP A 152 -9.30 14.81 16.17
N GLY A 153 -9.25 15.11 14.87
CA GLY A 153 -9.57 16.42 14.31
C GLY A 153 -8.53 17.51 14.57
N SER A 154 -7.38 17.20 15.16
CA SER A 154 -6.33 18.19 15.44
C SER A 154 -5.44 18.53 14.24
N MET A 155 -5.39 17.65 13.23
CA MET A 155 -4.57 17.79 12.03
C MET A 155 -5.33 17.39 10.77
N LYS A 156 -4.79 17.74 9.60
CA LYS A 156 -5.27 17.26 8.31
C LYS A 156 -4.36 16.16 7.76
N GLU A 157 -4.94 15.21 7.05
CA GLU A 157 -4.23 14.19 6.28
C GLU A 157 -4.77 14.10 4.84
N PRO A 158 -3.92 13.76 3.86
CA PRO A 158 -4.37 13.63 2.48
C PRO A 158 -5.15 12.32 2.29
N ILE A 159 -6.30 12.39 1.62
CA ILE A 159 -7.12 11.21 1.30
C ILE A 159 -6.37 10.31 0.31
N THR A 160 -5.66 10.91 -0.66
CA THR A 160 -4.81 10.20 -1.61
C THR A 160 -3.49 10.95 -1.85
N LEU A 161 -2.50 10.32 -2.46
CA LEU A 161 -1.31 11.02 -2.94
C LEU A 161 -1.38 11.27 -4.46
N PRO A 162 -0.91 12.44 -4.96
CA PRO A 162 -0.88 12.72 -6.39
C PRO A 162 0.21 11.90 -7.09
N ALA A 163 -0.12 10.65 -7.40
CA ALA A 163 0.81 9.75 -8.06
C ALA A 163 1.01 10.14 -9.52
N ARG A 164 2.24 10.53 -9.86
CA ARG A 164 2.64 10.90 -11.23
C ARG A 164 2.77 9.69 -12.17
N ILE A 165 2.80 8.49 -11.60
CA ILE A 165 2.89 7.20 -12.30
C ILE A 165 1.95 6.19 -11.62
N PRO A 166 1.44 5.16 -12.32
CA PRO A 166 0.45 4.22 -11.81
C PRO A 166 1.05 3.21 -10.81
N ASN A 167 1.39 3.69 -9.61
CA ASN A 167 2.08 2.92 -8.59
C ASN A 167 1.36 1.62 -8.17
N ILE A 168 0.02 1.59 -8.29
CA ILE A 168 -0.80 0.39 -8.05
C ILE A 168 -0.34 -0.81 -8.89
N LEU A 169 0.05 -0.60 -10.15
CA LEU A 169 0.56 -1.68 -11.02
C LEU A 169 2.06 -1.91 -10.82
N LEU A 170 2.82 -0.86 -10.53
CA LEU A 170 4.28 -0.91 -10.47
C LEU A 170 4.78 -1.68 -9.26
N ASN A 171 4.25 -1.37 -8.09
CA ASN A 171 4.60 -2.08 -6.86
C ASN A 171 3.65 -3.24 -6.56
N GLY A 172 2.42 -3.19 -7.07
CA GLY A 172 1.40 -4.16 -6.68
C GLY A 172 1.05 -4.05 -5.20
N THR A 173 0.11 -4.88 -4.76
CA THR A 173 -0.20 -5.05 -3.35
C THR A 173 -1.04 -6.29 -3.12
N THR A 174 -0.91 -6.88 -1.94
CA THR A 174 -1.72 -8.01 -1.50
C THR A 174 -2.48 -7.61 -0.25
N GLY A 175 -3.74 -8.00 -0.14
CA GLY A 175 -4.60 -7.62 0.98
C GLY A 175 -5.74 -8.59 1.18
N ILE A 176 -5.96 -8.98 2.44
CA ILE A 176 -7.06 -9.86 2.84
C ILE A 176 -8.04 -9.01 3.63
N ALA A 177 -9.26 -8.87 3.12
CA ALA A 177 -10.34 -8.14 3.77
C ALA A 177 -11.39 -9.11 4.34
N VAL A 178 -12.55 -8.59 4.75
CA VAL A 178 -13.69 -9.41 5.14
C VAL A 178 -14.54 -9.70 3.90
N GLY A 179 -14.66 -10.98 3.53
CA GLY A 179 -15.44 -11.43 2.37
C GLY A 179 -14.79 -11.21 1.00
N MET A 180 -13.61 -10.57 0.94
CA MET A 180 -12.88 -10.32 -0.30
C MET A 180 -11.36 -10.20 -0.06
N ALA A 181 -10.59 -10.23 -1.13
CA ALA A 181 -9.14 -10.05 -1.11
C ALA A 181 -8.67 -9.38 -2.42
N THR A 182 -7.46 -8.82 -2.39
CA THR A 182 -6.76 -8.27 -3.55
C THR A 182 -5.35 -8.85 -3.60
N ASP A 183 -4.89 -9.17 -4.81
CA ASP A 183 -3.53 -9.62 -5.08
C ASP A 183 -3.13 -9.10 -6.46
N ILE A 184 -2.38 -8.01 -6.48
CA ILE A 184 -1.93 -7.31 -7.69
C ILE A 184 -0.42 -7.47 -7.74
N PRO A 185 0.15 -8.14 -8.76
CA PRO A 185 1.58 -8.32 -8.85
C PRO A 185 2.27 -7.04 -9.38
N PRO A 186 3.56 -6.84 -9.07
CA PRO A 186 4.33 -5.70 -9.58
C PRO A 186 4.62 -5.82 -11.08
N HIS A 187 4.79 -4.68 -11.73
CA HIS A 187 5.08 -4.56 -13.16
C HIS A 187 6.20 -3.56 -13.43
N ASN A 188 6.81 -3.67 -14.61
CA ASN A 188 7.92 -2.82 -14.98
C ASN A 188 7.47 -1.38 -15.27
N LEU A 189 8.18 -0.40 -14.70
CA LEU A 189 7.91 1.03 -14.89
C LEU A 189 7.90 1.44 -16.35
N ARG A 190 8.89 1.02 -17.14
CA ARG A 190 8.98 1.47 -18.54
C ARG A 190 7.88 0.85 -19.40
N GLU A 191 7.52 -0.40 -19.15
CA GLU A 191 6.45 -1.11 -19.83
C GLU A 191 5.09 -0.47 -19.54
N VAL A 192 4.77 -0.30 -18.25
CA VAL A 192 3.51 0.31 -17.84
C VAL A 192 3.38 1.74 -18.38
N ILE A 193 4.43 2.57 -18.29
CA ILE A 193 4.38 3.94 -18.82
C ILE A 193 4.24 3.96 -20.35
N LYS A 194 4.90 3.05 -21.08
CA LYS A 194 4.67 2.91 -22.53
C LYS A 194 3.23 2.56 -22.84
N GLY A 195 2.64 1.61 -22.12
CA GLY A 195 1.24 1.22 -22.26
C GLY A 195 0.29 2.38 -21.95
N THR A 196 0.53 3.13 -20.87
CA THR A 196 -0.25 4.32 -20.51
C THR A 196 -0.17 5.40 -21.59
N ILE A 197 1.03 5.71 -22.11
CA ILE A 197 1.19 6.68 -23.20
C ILE A 197 0.48 6.22 -24.47
N ALA A 198 0.56 4.92 -24.79
CA ALA A 198 -0.15 4.35 -25.94
C ALA A 198 -1.67 4.51 -25.81
N LEU A 199 -2.22 4.22 -24.63
CA LEU A 199 -3.65 4.35 -24.34
C LEU A 199 -4.12 5.82 -24.37
N ILE A 200 -3.32 6.76 -23.87
CA ILE A 200 -3.61 8.20 -23.97
C ILE A 200 -3.64 8.65 -25.44
N ARG A 201 -2.70 8.17 -26.26
CA ARG A 201 -2.63 8.53 -27.69
C ARG A 201 -3.73 7.88 -28.52
N ASN A 202 -4.16 6.68 -28.14
CA ASN A 202 -5.23 5.96 -28.80
C ASN A 202 -6.13 5.27 -27.74
N PRO A 203 -7.23 5.92 -27.34
CA PRO A 203 -8.16 5.37 -26.34
C PRO A 203 -8.81 4.04 -26.76
N GLU A 204 -8.87 3.76 -28.07
CA GLU A 204 -9.42 2.51 -28.63
C GLU A 204 -8.38 1.36 -28.65
N THR A 205 -7.24 1.51 -27.97
CA THR A 205 -6.23 0.45 -27.87
C THR A 205 -6.82 -0.76 -27.17
N THR A 206 -6.84 -1.91 -27.85
CA THR A 206 -7.40 -3.14 -27.30
C THR A 206 -6.50 -3.75 -26.23
N ASP A 207 -7.07 -4.60 -25.38
CA ASP A 207 -6.33 -5.30 -24.33
C ASP A 207 -5.16 -6.13 -24.89
N GLN A 208 -5.35 -6.76 -26.06
CA GLN A 208 -4.28 -7.51 -26.74
C GLN A 208 -3.11 -6.60 -27.08
N LYS A 209 -3.41 -5.39 -27.60
CA LYS A 209 -2.37 -4.44 -27.97
C LYS A 209 -1.71 -3.83 -26.73
N LEU A 210 -2.45 -3.63 -25.65
CA LEU A 210 -1.91 -3.17 -24.38
C LEU A 210 -0.98 -4.22 -23.74
N ALA A 211 -1.35 -5.50 -23.83
CA ALA A 211 -0.54 -6.63 -23.37
C ALA A 211 0.81 -6.75 -24.11
N GLU A 212 0.91 -6.28 -25.36
CA GLU A 212 2.21 -6.17 -26.04
C GLU A 212 3.16 -5.16 -25.35
N TYR A 213 2.62 -4.11 -24.72
CA TYR A 213 3.41 -3.14 -23.95
C TYR A 213 3.72 -3.62 -22.54
N ILE A 214 2.79 -4.35 -21.91
CA ILE A 214 2.86 -4.83 -20.53
C ILE A 214 2.68 -6.36 -20.55
N PRO A 215 3.71 -7.13 -20.96
CA PRO A 215 3.54 -8.55 -21.28
C PRO A 215 3.31 -9.44 -20.06
N ALA A 216 3.92 -9.12 -18.92
CA ALA A 216 3.89 -9.96 -17.73
C ALA A 216 4.19 -9.14 -16.46
N PRO A 217 3.92 -9.70 -15.27
CA PRO A 217 4.48 -9.18 -14.03
C PRO A 217 6.02 -9.14 -14.03
N ASP A 218 6.58 -8.11 -13.40
CA ASP A 218 8.03 -7.93 -13.17
C ASP A 218 8.30 -8.04 -11.67
N LEU A 219 8.57 -9.27 -11.21
CA LEU A 219 8.82 -9.57 -9.81
C LEU A 219 10.18 -9.00 -9.35
N PRO A 220 10.37 -8.68 -8.06
CA PRO A 220 11.66 -8.26 -7.50
C PRO A 220 12.66 -9.44 -7.37
N THR A 221 12.70 -10.33 -8.36
CA THR A 221 13.57 -11.51 -8.41
C THR A 221 14.04 -11.75 -9.85
N LYS A 222 15.00 -12.66 -10.02
CA LYS A 222 15.44 -13.10 -11.37
C LYS A 222 14.66 -14.32 -11.88
N ALA A 223 13.61 -14.75 -11.20
CA ALA A 223 12.82 -15.90 -11.61
C ALA A 223 12.11 -15.63 -12.95
N GLU A 224 11.97 -16.66 -13.77
CA GLU A 224 11.27 -16.57 -15.05
C GLU A 224 9.77 -16.78 -14.84
N ILE A 225 8.95 -15.96 -15.47
CA ILE A 225 7.52 -16.22 -15.59
C ILE A 225 7.32 -17.26 -16.70
N ILE A 226 6.75 -18.42 -16.34
CA ILE A 226 6.56 -19.55 -17.27
C ILE A 226 5.13 -19.67 -17.81
N THR A 227 4.23 -18.79 -17.35
CA THR A 227 2.84 -18.71 -17.83
C THR A 227 2.83 -18.21 -19.28
N SER A 228 1.98 -18.81 -20.12
CA SER A 228 1.94 -18.45 -21.53
C SER A 228 1.39 -17.03 -21.74
N PRO A 229 1.77 -16.33 -22.82
CA PRO A 229 1.20 -15.01 -23.15
C PRO A 229 -0.33 -15.02 -23.27
N GLU A 230 -0.93 -16.10 -23.77
CA GLU A 230 -2.38 -16.25 -23.88
C GLU A 230 -3.06 -16.30 -22.51
N GLU A 231 -2.48 -17.03 -21.55
CA GLU A 231 -2.97 -17.09 -20.18
C GLU A 231 -2.78 -15.76 -19.45
N LEU A 232 -1.64 -15.09 -19.66
CA LEU A 232 -1.38 -13.76 -19.09
C LEU A 232 -2.38 -12.71 -19.60
N LEU A 233 -2.67 -12.72 -20.91
CA LEU A 233 -3.71 -11.87 -21.49
C LEU A 233 -5.09 -12.16 -20.88
N LYS A 234 -5.43 -13.42 -20.64
CA LYS A 234 -6.69 -13.78 -19.96
C LYS A 234 -6.74 -13.23 -18.52
N ILE A 235 -5.63 -13.26 -17.80
CA ILE A 235 -5.53 -12.68 -16.45
C ILE A 235 -5.75 -11.16 -16.52
N GLN A 236 -5.09 -10.47 -17.45
CA GLN A 236 -5.18 -9.01 -17.60
C GLN A 236 -6.59 -8.56 -18.01
N THR A 237 -7.26 -9.29 -18.90
CA THR A 237 -8.61 -8.97 -19.39
C THR A 237 -9.71 -9.26 -18.36
N THR A 238 -9.57 -10.31 -17.55
CA THR A 238 -10.59 -10.71 -16.57
C THR A 238 -10.33 -10.16 -15.16
N GLY A 239 -9.12 -9.67 -14.91
CA GLY A 239 -8.65 -9.23 -13.60
C GLY A 239 -8.43 -10.37 -12.59
N ARG A 240 -8.53 -11.64 -13.01
CA ARG A 240 -8.42 -12.81 -12.14
C ARG A 240 -7.66 -13.96 -12.82
N GLY A 241 -6.86 -14.66 -12.04
CA GLY A 241 -6.23 -15.91 -12.44
C GLY A 241 -4.95 -16.15 -11.66
N SER A 242 -4.05 -16.94 -12.23
CA SER A 242 -2.80 -17.30 -11.58
C SER A 242 -1.69 -17.40 -12.60
N TYR A 243 -0.54 -16.82 -12.29
CA TYR A 243 0.70 -16.99 -13.05
C TYR A 243 1.68 -17.83 -12.23
N ARG A 244 2.71 -18.37 -12.90
CA ARG A 244 3.74 -19.21 -12.27
C ARG A 244 5.12 -18.64 -12.58
N ALA A 245 5.96 -18.61 -11.56
CA ALA A 245 7.37 -18.28 -11.67
C ALA A 245 8.22 -19.53 -11.45
N ARG A 246 9.39 -19.61 -12.10
CA ARG A 246 10.36 -20.69 -11.97
C ARG A 246 11.73 -20.09 -11.68
N ALA A 247 12.47 -20.70 -10.74
CA ALA A 247 13.86 -20.34 -10.50
C ALA A 247 14.72 -20.60 -11.74
N VAL A 248 15.60 -19.66 -12.05
CA VAL A 248 16.64 -19.86 -13.08
C VAL A 248 17.72 -20.77 -12.51
N TYR A 249 18.13 -21.76 -13.30
CA TYR A 249 19.22 -22.69 -12.99
C TYR A 249 20.07 -22.89 -14.25
N SER A 250 21.37 -23.14 -14.06
CA SER A 250 22.35 -23.44 -15.13
C SER A 250 22.98 -24.80 -14.90
#